data_AF-A0A1C5ME02-F1
#
_entry.id   AF-A0A1C5ME02-F1
#
_cell.length_a   1.000
_cell.length_b   1.000
_cell.length_c   1.000
_cell.angle_alpha   90.00
_cell.angle_beta   90.00
_cell.angle_gamma   90.00
#
_symmetry.space_group_name_H-M   'P 1'
#
loop_
_entity.id
_entity.type
_entity.pdbx_description
1 polymer ?
#
loop_
_entity_poly.entity_id
_entity_poly.type
_entity_poly.pdbx_seq_one_letter_code
_entity_poly.pdbx_strand_id
1 'polypeptide(L)'
;MNLLKNKTVGFYIQAIVPVFCLISLITYLVYASALGKYDVKILLGLGLGCVLGALQLFLQIGVFELLSSVLISVTLFYFITLTETIGSYADYLNNIVAFGHSELIGQINATIITTLVTAVLAIVGCFVSGQKEQVGK
;
A
#
# COMPACT_ATOMS: atom_id res chain seq x y z
N MET A 1 -3.97 23.92 18.00
CA MET A 1 -4.40 22.51 18.15
C MET A 1 -5.91 22.38 17.91
N ASN A 2 -6.36 22.74 16.70
CA ASN A 2 -7.78 22.76 16.31
C ASN A 2 -7.98 22.19 14.88
N LEU A 3 -7.01 21.40 14.39
CA LEU A 3 -6.96 20.94 12.99
C LEU A 3 -7.82 19.68 12.75
N LEU A 4 -8.15 18.96 13.83
CA LEU A 4 -8.90 17.71 13.80
C LEU A 4 -10.36 17.88 14.27
N LYS A 5 -10.65 18.94 15.05
CA LYS A 5 -12.02 19.21 15.51
C LYS A 5 -12.84 19.65 14.30
N ASN A 6 -13.87 18.88 13.96
CA ASN A 6 -14.83 19.13 12.87
C ASN A 6 -14.46 18.67 11.44
N LYS A 7 -13.53 17.71 11.27
CA LYS A 7 -13.30 17.04 9.97
C LYS A 7 -14.26 15.84 9.79
N THR A 8 -14.73 15.57 8.56
CA THR A 8 -15.63 14.42 8.31
C THR A 8 -14.87 13.12 8.17
N VAL A 9 -15.58 11.99 8.34
CA VAL A 9 -15.06 10.62 8.32
C VAL A 9 -14.04 10.38 7.19
N GLY A 10 -14.29 10.88 5.98
CA GLY A 10 -13.36 10.76 4.85
C GLY A 10 -11.95 11.33 5.09
N PHE A 11 -11.83 12.43 5.83
CA PHE A 11 -10.52 13.01 6.17
C PHE A 11 -9.73 12.10 7.13
N TYR A 12 -10.40 11.42 8.06
CA TYR A 12 -9.73 10.49 8.97
C TYR A 12 -9.27 9.23 8.24
N ILE A 13 -10.06 8.74 7.28
CA ILE A 13 -9.67 7.62 6.42
C ILE A 13 -8.44 8.01 5.60
N GLN A 14 -8.42 9.21 5.01
CA GLN A 14 -7.25 9.70 4.29
C GLN A 14 -6.02 9.85 5.20
N ALA A 15 -6.21 10.29 6.45
CA ALA A 15 -5.12 10.47 7.40
C ALA A 15 -4.42 9.15 7.77
N ILE A 16 -5.16 8.04 7.79
CA ILE A 16 -4.61 6.73 8.15
C ILE A 16 -3.89 6.04 6.97
N VAL A 17 -4.25 6.37 5.72
CA VAL A 17 -3.63 5.80 4.51
C VAL A 17 -2.11 5.97 4.45
N PRO A 18 -1.51 7.16 4.63
CA PRO A 18 -0.05 7.30 4.57
C PRO A 18 0.66 6.56 5.71
N VAL A 19 0.01 6.41 6.88
CA VAL A 19 0.55 5.61 7.99
C VAL A 19 0.62 4.14 7.60
N PHE A 20 -0.47 3.58 7.06
CA PHE A 20 -0.51 2.20 6.58
C PHE A 20 0.40 1.98 5.37
N CYS A 21 0.55 2.97 4.50
CA CYS A 21 1.51 2.94 3.40
C CYS A 21 2.94 2.81 3.90
N LEU A 22 3.32 3.56 4.95
CA LEU A 22 4.64 3.41 5.58
C LEU A 22 4.82 2.03 6.20
N ILE A 23 3.80 1.49 6.86
CA ILE A 23 3.85 0.12 7.40
C ILE A 23 4.07 -0.89 6.27
N SER A 24 3.32 -0.76 5.16
CA SER A 24 3.48 -1.58 3.96
C SER A 24 4.91 -1.50 3.39
N LEU A 25 5.46 -0.29 3.26
CA LEU A 25 6.82 -0.07 2.81
C LEU A 25 7.85 -0.73 3.74
N ILE A 26 7.68 -0.59 5.06
CA ILE A 26 8.58 -1.22 6.04
C ILE A 26 8.49 -2.75 5.93
N THR A 27 7.28 -3.32 5.84
CA THR A 27 7.13 -4.78 5.68
C THR A 27 7.80 -5.29 4.42
N TYR A 28 7.69 -4.55 3.31
CA TYR A 28 8.40 -4.88 2.08
C TYR A 28 9.91 -4.78 2.25
N LEU A 29 10.43 -3.74 2.91
CA LEU A 29 11.87 -3.58 3.14
C LEU A 29 12.44 -4.72 3.99
N VAL A 30 11.70 -5.19 4.99
CA VAL A 30 12.09 -6.36 5.80
C VAL A 30 12.16 -7.61 4.93
N TYR A 31 11.14 -7.84 4.08
CA TYR A 31 11.15 -8.94 3.11
C TYR A 31 12.34 -8.85 2.12
N ALA A 32 12.51 -7.69 1.48
CA ALA A 32 13.56 -7.46 0.49
C ALA A 32 14.97 -7.58 1.09
N SER A 33 15.14 -7.15 2.35
CA SER A 33 16.40 -7.31 3.08
C SER A 33 16.69 -8.77 3.40
N ALA A 34 15.68 -9.56 3.77
CA ALA A 34 15.85 -10.98 4.05
C ALA A 34 16.14 -11.78 2.77
N LEU A 35 15.54 -11.38 1.65
CA LEU A 35 15.81 -11.91 0.32
C LEU A 35 17.19 -11.50 -0.22
N GLY A 36 17.78 -10.41 0.30
CA GLY A 36 19.01 -9.81 -0.21
C GLY A 36 18.83 -9.10 -1.56
N LYS A 37 17.59 -8.88 -1.99
CA LYS A 37 17.24 -8.31 -3.29
C LYS A 37 16.12 -7.30 -3.15
N TYR A 38 16.35 -6.11 -3.71
CA TYR A 38 15.39 -5.01 -3.71
C TYR A 38 14.84 -4.79 -5.12
N ASP A 39 13.53 -5.01 -5.29
CA ASP A 39 12.84 -4.58 -6.52
C ASP A 39 12.54 -3.08 -6.44
N VAL A 40 13.17 -2.33 -7.34
CA VAL A 40 13.06 -0.87 -7.44
C VAL A 40 11.64 -0.44 -7.79
N LYS A 41 10.87 -1.23 -8.55
CA LYS A 41 9.51 -0.87 -8.94
C LYS A 41 8.57 -0.86 -7.73
N ILE A 42 8.74 -1.80 -6.80
CA ILE A 42 7.94 -1.84 -5.57
C ILE A 42 8.34 -0.69 -4.64
N LEU A 43 9.63 -0.44 -4.51
CA LEU A 43 10.16 0.69 -3.74
C LEU A 43 9.61 2.02 -4.25
N LEU A 44 9.62 2.25 -5.58
CA LEU A 44 9.07 3.46 -6.18
C LEU A 44 7.55 3.50 -6.06
N GLY A 45 6.86 2.39 -6.29
CA GLY A 45 5.41 2.33 -6.22
C GLY A 45 4.86 2.62 -4.82
N LEU A 46 5.39 1.96 -3.79
CA LEU A 46 5.04 2.24 -2.40
C LEU A 46 5.58 3.61 -1.96
N GLY A 47 6.83 3.95 -2.27
CA GLY A 47 7.44 5.22 -1.88
C GLY A 47 6.68 6.43 -2.41
N LEU A 48 6.40 6.47 -3.72
CA LEU A 48 5.61 7.53 -4.34
C LEU A 48 4.16 7.51 -3.85
N GLY A 49 3.57 6.32 -3.66
CA GLY A 49 2.25 6.15 -3.07
C GLY A 49 2.14 6.82 -1.70
N CYS A 50 3.14 6.63 -0.84
CA CYS A 50 3.18 7.22 0.50
C CYS A 50 3.40 8.74 0.45
N VAL A 51 4.29 9.22 -0.43
CA VAL A 51 4.54 10.66 -0.61
C VAL A 51 3.27 11.37 -1.08
N LEU A 52 2.57 10.83 -2.09
CA LEU A 52 1.33 11.40 -2.59
C LEU A 52 0.21 11.35 -1.55
N GLY A 53 0.10 10.24 -0.80
CA GLY A 53 -0.83 10.13 0.32
C GLY A 53 -0.57 11.15 1.42
N ALA A 54 0.70 11.43 1.74
CA ALA A 54 1.07 12.47 2.68
C ALA A 54 0.79 13.88 2.14
N LEU A 55 1.16 14.16 0.88
CA LEU A 55 0.88 15.44 0.21
C LEU A 55 -0.62 15.74 0.17
N GLN A 56 -1.45 14.71 -0.02
CA GLN A 56 -2.90 14.85 0.00
C GLN A 56 -3.43 15.41 1.33
N LEU A 57 -2.82 15.06 2.47
CA LEU A 57 -3.25 15.60 3.77
C LEU A 57 -3.02 17.11 3.91
N PHE A 58 -1.97 17.61 3.28
CA PHE A 58 -1.61 19.03 3.33
C PHE A 58 -2.33 19.84 2.24
N LEU A 59 -2.37 19.31 1.02
CA LEU A 59 -2.85 20.04 -0.16
C LEU A 59 -4.33 19.80 -0.48
N GLN A 60 -4.93 18.70 0.01
CA GLN A 60 -6.34 18.35 -0.19
C GLN A 60 -6.78 18.37 -1.66
N ILE A 61 -5.91 17.90 -2.56
CA ILE A 61 -6.15 17.80 -4.00
C ILE A 61 -6.53 16.35 -4.36
N GLY A 62 -7.79 16.11 -4.71
CA GLY A 62 -8.32 14.75 -4.97
C GLY A 62 -7.52 13.93 -6.00
N VAL A 63 -6.80 14.57 -6.94
CA VAL A 63 -5.91 13.89 -7.89
C VAL A 63 -4.77 13.14 -7.20
N PHE A 64 -4.19 13.68 -6.13
CA PHE A 64 -3.10 13.00 -5.40
C PHE A 64 -3.60 11.77 -4.65
N GLU A 65 -4.82 11.82 -4.15
CA GLU A 65 -5.48 10.67 -3.54
C GLU A 65 -5.69 9.54 -4.55
N LEU A 66 -6.23 9.89 -5.73
CA LEU A 66 -6.44 8.94 -6.81
C LEU A 66 -5.11 8.31 -7.26
N LEU A 67 -4.08 9.13 -7.53
CA LEU A 67 -2.77 8.63 -7.94
C LEU A 67 -2.11 7.74 -6.88
N SER A 68 -2.21 8.12 -5.60
CA SER A 68 -1.73 7.30 -4.49
C SER A 68 -2.43 5.93 -4.48
N SER A 69 -3.77 5.91 -4.59
CA SER A 69 -4.55 4.67 -4.61
C SER A 69 -4.18 3.75 -5.78
N VAL A 70 -3.98 4.32 -6.98
CA VAL A 70 -3.59 3.58 -8.18
C VAL A 70 -2.18 3.00 -8.02
N LEU A 71 -1.22 3.79 -7.56
CA LEU A 71 0.16 3.34 -7.38
C LEU A 71 0.25 2.20 -6.36
N ILE A 72 -0.41 2.33 -5.20
CA ILE A 72 -0.40 1.30 -4.17
C ILE A 72 -1.06 0.00 -4.68
N SER A 73 -2.18 0.12 -5.41
CA SER A 73 -2.90 -1.03 -5.97
C SER A 73 -2.11 -1.76 -7.07
N VAL A 74 -1.51 -1.01 -7.99
CA VAL A 74 -0.65 -1.57 -9.05
C VAL A 74 0.59 -2.23 -8.44
N THR A 75 1.16 -1.63 -7.40
CA THR A 75 2.32 -2.19 -6.70
C THR A 75 1.99 -3.50 -6.00
N LEU A 76 0.83 -3.58 -5.33
CA LEU A 76 0.33 -4.82 -4.76
C LEU A 76 0.19 -5.91 -5.82
N PHE A 77 -0.46 -5.59 -6.95
CA PHE A 77 -0.65 -6.56 -8.02
C PHE A 77 0.69 -7.05 -8.58
N TYR A 78 1.61 -6.12 -8.86
CA TYR A 78 2.97 -6.46 -9.30
C TYR A 78 3.67 -7.38 -8.29
N PHE A 79 3.62 -7.06 -6.99
CA PHE A 79 4.26 -7.86 -5.94
C PHE A 79 3.73 -9.29 -5.86
N ILE A 80 2.40 -9.47 -5.94
CA ILE A 80 1.76 -10.80 -5.91
C ILE A 80 2.15 -11.62 -7.14
N THR A 81 2.29 -10.97 -8.31
CA THR A 81 2.60 -11.65 -9.57
C THR A 81 4.09 -11.96 -9.79
N LEU A 82 4.97 -11.54 -8.87
CA LEU A 82 6.39 -11.88 -8.96
C LEU A 82 6.58 -13.40 -8.88
N THR A 83 7.44 -13.92 -9.75
CA THR A 83 7.79 -15.35 -9.76
C THR A 83 8.31 -15.81 -8.41
N GLU A 84 9.07 -14.98 -7.71
CA GLU A 84 9.59 -15.31 -6.37
C GLU A 84 8.46 -15.41 -5.34
N THR A 85 7.43 -14.57 -5.45
CA THR A 85 6.24 -14.65 -4.59
C THR A 85 5.45 -15.92 -4.88
N ILE A 86 5.08 -16.16 -6.13
CA ILE A 86 4.28 -17.33 -6.55
C ILE A 86 5.04 -18.64 -6.28
N GLY A 87 6.34 -18.67 -6.60
CA GLY A 87 7.22 -19.79 -6.35
C GLY A 87 7.32 -20.12 -4.86
N SER A 88 7.41 -19.10 -4.00
CA SER A 88 7.43 -19.31 -2.54
C SER A 88 6.15 -19.96 -2.01
N TYR A 89 4.98 -19.62 -2.56
CA TYR A 89 3.71 -20.28 -2.20
C TYR A 89 3.66 -21.72 -2.70
N ALA A 90 4.06 -21.97 -3.95
CA ALA A 90 4.10 -23.32 -4.50
C ALA A 90 5.01 -24.23 -3.69
N ASP A 91 6.18 -23.72 -3.32
CA ASP A 91 7.18 -24.41 -2.49
C ASP A 91 6.65 -24.70 -1.09
N TYR A 92 6.06 -23.71 -0.43
CA TYR A 92 5.48 -23.88 0.91
C TYR A 92 4.33 -24.89 0.94
N LEU A 93 3.43 -24.87 -0.04
CA LEU A 93 2.29 -25.79 -0.09
C LEU A 93 2.71 -27.23 -0.37
N ASN A 94 3.78 -27.44 -1.12
CA ASN A 94 4.29 -28.77 -1.45
C ASN A 94 5.39 -29.25 -0.50
N ASN A 95 5.79 -28.44 0.49
CA ASN A 95 6.92 -28.71 1.39
C ASN A 95 8.23 -28.99 0.62
N ILE A 96 8.48 -28.22 -0.45
CA ILE A 96 9.71 -28.27 -1.24
C ILE A 96 10.39 -26.89 -1.21
N VAL A 97 11.67 -26.83 -1.59
CA VAL A 97 12.42 -25.57 -1.74
C VAL A 97 13.16 -25.61 -3.08
N ALA A 98 12.46 -25.24 -4.15
CA ALA A 98 12.91 -25.44 -5.53
C ALA A 98 12.80 -24.18 -6.40
N PHE A 99 11.78 -23.36 -6.19
CA PHE A 99 11.46 -22.21 -7.05
C PHE A 99 11.45 -20.87 -6.31
N GLY A 100 11.19 -20.86 -5.00
CA GLY A 100 11.11 -19.66 -4.20
C GLY A 100 11.66 -19.83 -2.79
N HIS A 101 11.27 -18.89 -1.93
CA HIS A 101 11.74 -18.73 -0.57
C HIS A 101 10.61 -19.00 0.42
N SER A 102 10.24 -20.29 0.54
CA SER A 102 9.15 -20.74 1.42
C SER A 102 9.31 -20.30 2.89
N GLU A 103 10.56 -20.12 3.33
CA GLU A 103 10.95 -19.62 4.65
C GLU A 103 10.61 -18.13 4.86
N LEU A 104 10.45 -17.36 3.79
CA LEU A 104 10.05 -15.94 3.83
C LEU A 104 8.53 -15.74 3.70
N ILE A 105 7.73 -16.82 3.66
CA ILE A 105 6.28 -16.70 3.37
C ILE A 105 5.53 -15.82 4.39
N GLY A 106 5.98 -15.80 5.64
CA GLY A 106 5.41 -14.91 6.66
C GLY A 106 5.60 -13.43 6.32
N GLN A 107 6.77 -13.07 5.79
CA GLN A 107 7.10 -11.69 5.40
C GLN A 107 6.40 -11.29 4.09
N ILE A 108 6.26 -12.23 3.15
CA ILE A 108 5.44 -12.07 1.95
C ILE A 108 3.99 -11.80 2.34
N ASN A 109 3.41 -12.64 3.19
CA ASN A 109 2.04 -12.46 3.69
C ASN A 109 1.85 -11.12 4.40
N ALA A 110 2.79 -10.74 5.28
CA ALA A 110 2.74 -9.46 5.97
C ALA A 110 2.71 -8.29 4.97
N THR A 111 3.58 -8.32 3.95
CA THR A 111 3.65 -7.29 2.91
C THR A 111 2.37 -7.25 2.07
N ILE A 112 1.82 -8.41 1.67
CA ILE A 112 0.55 -8.48 0.91
C ILE A 112 -0.60 -7.89 1.73
N ILE A 113 -0.76 -8.32 2.98
CA ILE A 113 -1.88 -7.92 3.83
C ILE A 113 -1.82 -6.43 4.13
N THR A 114 -0.66 -5.89 4.53
CA THR A 114 -0.52 -4.47 4.84
C THR A 114 -0.76 -3.61 3.60
N THR A 115 -0.22 -4.02 2.45
CA THR A 115 -0.40 -3.28 1.18
C THR A 115 -1.83 -3.37 0.67
N LEU A 116 -2.49 -4.52 0.80
CA LEU A 116 -3.91 -4.71 0.45
C LEU A 116 -4.83 -3.84 1.32
N VAL A 117 -4.64 -3.86 2.64
CA VAL A 117 -5.41 -2.99 3.55
C VAL A 117 -5.19 -1.53 3.19
N THR A 118 -3.95 -1.13 2.90
CA THR A 118 -3.63 0.24 2.46
C THR A 118 -4.34 0.59 1.16
N ALA A 119 -4.31 -0.29 0.16
CA ALA A 119 -4.97 -0.07 -1.13
C ALA A 119 -6.48 0.10 -0.96
N VAL A 120 -7.12 -0.78 -0.17
CA VAL A 120 -8.56 -0.70 0.10
C VAL A 120 -8.91 0.60 0.82
N LEU A 121 -8.15 0.99 1.84
CA LEU A 121 -8.36 2.26 2.55
C LEU A 121 -8.19 3.47 1.63
N ALA A 122 -7.19 3.45 0.73
CA ALA A 122 -6.97 4.51 -0.24
C ALA A 122 -8.13 4.63 -1.23
N ILE A 123 -8.62 3.50 -1.76
CA ILE A 123 -9.77 3.47 -2.68
C ILE A 123 -11.04 3.98 -1.98
N VAL A 124 -11.32 3.49 -0.77
CA VAL A 124 -12.48 3.96 0.03
C VAL A 124 -12.35 5.44 0.34
N GLY A 125 -11.14 5.90 0.66
CA GLY A 125 -10.80 7.32 0.81
C GLY A 125 -11.29 8.15 -0.38
N CYS A 126 -10.89 7.77 -1.60
CA CYS A 126 -11.26 8.46 -2.84
C CYS A 126 -12.78 8.66 -2.99
N PHE A 127 -13.57 7.65 -2.65
CA PHE A 127 -15.03 7.73 -2.79
C PHE A 127 -15.69 8.55 -1.68
N VAL A 128 -15.21 8.45 -0.44
CA VAL A 128 -15.79 9.15 0.71
C VAL A 128 -15.39 10.62 0.73
N SER A 129 -14.20 10.96 0.25
CA SER A 129 -13.70 12.34 0.14
C SER A 129 -14.35 13.11 -1.01
N GLY A 130 -14.54 12.46 -2.17
CA GLY A 130 -15.10 13.05 -3.39
C GLY A 130 -16.56 13.51 -3.26
N GLN A 131 -17.32 12.99 -2.27
CA GLN A 131 -18.72 13.40 -2.07
C GLN A 131 -18.88 14.85 -1.62
N LYS A 132 -17.83 15.52 -1.14
CA LYS A 132 -17.93 16.92 -0.70
C LYS A 132 -17.80 17.94 -1.82
N GLU A 133 -17.13 17.61 -2.92
CA GLU A 133 -16.89 18.59 -4.00
C GLU A 133 -18.09 18.73 -4.94
N GLN A 134 -19.01 17.75 -4.95
CA GLN A 134 -20.18 17.74 -5.84
C GLN A 134 -21.49 18.26 -5.22
N VAL A 135 -21.53 18.51 -3.91
CA VAL A 135 -22.74 19.02 -3.22
C VAL A 135 -22.76 20.56 -3.13
N GLY A 136 -21.71 21.22 -3.61
CA GLY A 136 -21.54 22.68 -3.58
C GLY A 136 -21.55 23.37 -4.95
N LYS A 137 -22.14 22.78 -5.98
CA LYS A 137 -22.41 23.42 -7.27
C LYS A 137 -23.89 23.43 -7.58
#